data_AF-A0A846Q637-F1
#
_entry.id   AF-A0A846Q637-F1
#
_cell.length_a   1.000
_cell.length_b   1.000
_cell.length_c   1.000
_cell.angle_alpha   90.00
_cell.angle_beta   90.00
_cell.angle_gamma   90.00
#
_symmetry.space_group_name_H-M   'P 1'
#
loop_
_entity.id
_entity.type
_entity.pdbx_description
1 polymer ?
#
loop_
_entity_poly.entity_id
_entity_poly.type
_entity_poly.pdbx_seq_one_letter_code
_entity_poly.pdbx_strand_id
1 'polypeptide(L)' 'MGLNHVNIEPTNKCQPNFFCYGDDKNRKIGFMTLKNYRKILRMIPHPTEIRLFMSGEPFLHPRII' A
#
# COMPACT_ATOMS: atom_id res chain seq x y z
N MET A 1 -17.44 12.64 -13.33
CA MET A 1 -17.28 11.35 -12.62
C MET A 1 -15.90 11.36 -11.99
N GLY A 2 -15.82 11.31 -10.66
CA GLY A 2 -14.52 11.31 -9.96
C GLY A 2 -13.72 10.06 -10.31
N LEU A 3 -12.40 10.20 -10.44
CA LEU A 3 -11.51 9.07 -10.66
C LEU A 3 -11.51 8.19 -9.39
N ASN A 4 -11.82 6.90 -9.55
CA ASN A 4 -11.80 5.93 -8.46
C ASN A 4 -10.37 5.41 -8.30
N HIS A 5 -9.53 6.20 -7.62
CA HIS A 5 -8.19 5.78 -7.25
C HIS A 5 -8.22 4.94 -5.98
N VAL A 6 -7.50 3.83 -5.96
CA VAL A 6 -7.27 3.04 -4.74
C VAL A 6 -5.80 3.12 -4.36
N ASN A 7 -5.55 3.58 -3.14
CA ASN A 7 -4.23 3.50 -2.52
C ASN A 7 -4.16 2.19 -1.73
N ILE A 8 -3.16 1.37 -2.03
CA ILE A 8 -2.84 0.15 -1.31
C ILE A 8 -1.44 0.35 -0.73
N GLU A 9 -1.27 0.20 0.58
CA GLU A 9 0.04 0.24 1.23
C GLU A 9 0.56 -1.20 1.39
N PRO A 10 1.52 -1.67 0.56
CA PRO A 10 2.00 -3.04 0.65
C PRO A 10 2.92 -3.25 1.85
N THR A 11 3.67 -2.23 2.23
CA THR A 11 4.50 -2.23 3.42
C THR A 11 4.50 -0.86 4.06
N ASN A 12 4.64 -0.83 5.38
CA ASN A 12 4.87 0.40 6.12
C ASN A 12 6.37 0.72 6.28
N LYS A 13 7.27 -0.15 5.81
CA LYS A 13 8.71 0.10 5.85
C LYS A 13 9.02 1.36 5.06
N CYS A 14 9.92 2.18 5.59
CA CYS A 14 10.32 3.40 4.94
C CYS A 14 11.82 3.63 5.19
N GLN A 15 12.50 4.30 4.25
CA GLN A 15 13.92 4.59 4.41
C GLN A 15 14.10 5.78 5.38
N PRO A 16 15.14 5.76 6.24
CA PRO A 16 15.35 6.80 7.26
C PRO A 16 15.46 8.24 6.74
N ASN A 17 15.78 8.42 5.45
CA ASN A 17 16.00 9.73 4.83
C ASN A 17 14.84 10.20 3.94
N PHE A 18 13.73 9.44 3.90
CA PHE A 18 12.54 9.82 3.15
C PHE A 18 11.51 10.45 4.10
N PHE A 19 10.65 11.35 3.60
CA PHE A 19 9.53 11.87 4.39
C PHE A 19 8.48 10.77 4.60
N CYS A 20 8.76 9.89 5.55
CA CYS A 20 7.88 8.82 5.97
C CYS A 20 6.83 9.44 6.90
N TYR A 21 5.61 9.64 6.39
CA TYR A 21 4.51 10.12 7.24
C TYR A 21 4.24 9.11 8.36
N GLY A 22 4.33 9.59 9.60
CA GLY A 22 4.54 8.77 10.80
C GLY A 22 3.28 8.18 11.43
N ASP A 23 3.47 6.98 11.97
CA ASP A 23 2.79 6.34 13.11
C ASP A 23 1.38 6.82 13.50
N ASP A 24 0.40 6.46 12.67
CA ASP A 24 -0.91 6.15 13.24
C ASP A 24 -0.73 4.93 14.17
N LYS A 25 -1.17 5.06 15.44
CA LYS A 25 -1.10 3.99 16.44
C LYS A 25 -1.83 2.71 15.99
N ASN A 26 -2.72 2.82 15.00
CA ASN A 26 -3.48 1.71 14.42
C ASN A 26 -2.87 1.18 13.12
N ARG A 27 -1.71 1.70 12.68
CA ARG A 27 -1.07 1.27 11.44
C ARG A 27 -0.57 -0.15 11.57
N LYS A 28 -0.94 -0.99 10.61
CA LYS A 28 -0.44 -2.37 10.55
C LYS A 28 1.02 -2.35 10.10
N ILE A 29 1.90 -2.95 10.90
CA ILE A 29 3.33 -3.02 10.65
C ILE A 29 3.68 -4.29 9.87
N GLY A 30 4.55 -4.17 8.86
CA GLY A 30 5.14 -5.30 8.15
C GLY A 30 4.86 -5.32 6.65
N PHE A 31 4.66 -6.52 6.12
CA PHE A 31 4.54 -6.79 4.69
C PHE A 31 3.18 -7.43 4.36
N MET A 32 2.49 -6.88 3.38
CA MET A 32 1.25 -7.43 2.86
C MET A 32 1.52 -8.73 2.11
N THR A 33 0.90 -9.82 2.54
CA THR A 33 1.02 -11.08 1.79
C THR A 33 0.37 -10.96 0.42
N LEU A 34 0.93 -11.65 -0.58
CA LEU A 34 0.36 -11.70 -1.93
C LEU A 34 -1.09 -12.23 -1.94
N LYS A 35 -1.43 -13.12 -0.99
CA LYS A 35 -2.80 -13.62 -0.79
C LYS A 35 -3.76 -12.47 -0.42
N ASN A 36 -3.36 -11.61 0.51
CA ASN A 36 -4.18 -10.46 0.94
C ASN A 36 -4.29 -9.42 -0.17
N TYR A 37 -3.19 -9.14 -0.88
CA TYR A 37 -3.19 -8.24 -2.02
C TYR A 37 -4.20 -8.69 -3.09
N ARG A 38 -4.14 -9.95 -3.51
CA ARG A 38 -5.10 -10.53 -4.47
C ARG A 38 -6.54 -10.49 -3.96
N LYS A 39 -6.76 -10.69 -2.65
CA LYS A 39 -8.10 -10.58 -2.06
C LYS A 39 -8.64 -9.14 -2.18
N ILE A 40 -7.81 -8.13 -1.88
CA ILE A 40 -8.18 -6.72 -2.00
C ILE A 40 -8.54 -6.36 -3.45
N LEU A 41 -7.70 -6.76 -4.41
CA LEU A 41 -7.95 -6.50 -5.84
C LEU A 41 -9.30 -7.05 -6.33
N ARG A 42 -9.72 -8.22 -5.83
CA ARG A 42 -11.02 -8.80 -6.17
C ARG A 42 -12.21 -8.08 -5.54
N MET A 43 -11.99 -7.34 -4.46
CA MET A 43 -13.04 -6.61 -3.75
C MET A 43 -13.29 -5.21 -4.31
N ILE A 44 -12.39 -4.70 -5.16
CA ILE A 44 -12.47 -3.35 -5.72
C ILE A 44 -13.06 -3.44 -7.14
N PRO A 45 -14.30 -3.01 -7.38
CA PRO A 45 -14.87 -3.01 -8.72
C PRO A 45 -14.27 -1.87 -9.55
N HIS A 46 -13.55 -2.23 -10.61
CA HIS A 46 -13.08 -1.33 -11.68
C HIS A 46 -12.34 -0.06 -11.18
N PRO A 47 -11.22 -0.20 -10.46
CA PRO A 47 -10.41 0.96 -10.11
C PRO A 47 -9.89 1.63 -11.37
N THR A 48 -9.96 2.96 -11.41
CA THR A 48 -9.38 3.73 -12.53
C THR A 48 -7.86 3.77 -12.43
N GLU A 49 -7.32 3.64 -11.21
CA GLU A 49 -5.90 3.57 -10.92
C GLU A 49 -5.67 2.85 -9.58
N ILE A 50 -4.59 2.06 -9.50
CA ILE A 50 -4.12 1.46 -8.25
C ILE A 50 -2.74 2.03 -7.95
N ARG A 51 -2.63 2.74 -6.82
CA ARG A 51 -1.37 3.31 -6.34
C ARG A 51 -0.85 2.48 -5.18
N LEU A 52 0.42 2.12 -5.23
CA LEU A 52 1.07 1.32 -4.20
C LEU A 52 1.72 2.19 -3.11
N PHE A 53 1.25 3.41 -2.90
CA PHE A 53 1.92 4.39 -2.08
C PHE A 53 0.98 4.94 -1.01
N MET A 54 1.45 4.97 0.23
CA MET A 54 0.89 5.80 1.29
C MET A 54 2.02 6.42 2.10
N SER A 55 2.43 5.76 3.19
CA SER A 55 3.41 6.30 4.13
C SER A 55 4.67 5.44 4.20
N GLY A 56 4.64 4.23 3.62
CA GLY A 56 5.78 3.36 3.41
C GLY A 56 6.30 3.41 1.98
N GLU A 57 7.51 2.92 1.79
CA GLU A 57 8.20 2.78 0.52
C GLU A 57 7.87 1.40 -0.09
N PRO A 58 7.00 1.33 -1.12
CA PRO A 58 6.59 0.06 -1.70
C PRO A 58 7.75 -0.75 -2.29
N PHE A 59 8.83 -0.12 -2.74
CA PHE A 59 10.02 -0.81 -3.26
C PHE A 59 10.79 -1.59 -2.19
N LEU A 60 10.51 -1.37 -0.90
CA LEU A 60 11.08 -2.19 0.18
C LEU A 60 10.31 -3.49 0.43
N HIS A 61 9.18 -3.70 -0.23
CA HIS A 61 8.41 -4.93 -0.09
C HIS A 61 9.05 -6.07 -0.91
N PRO A 62 9.36 -7.23 -0.30
CA PRO A 62 10.23 -8.24 -0.94
C PRO A 62 9.61 -9.00 -2.12
N ARG A 63 8.31 -8.83 -2.40
CA ARG A 63 7.54 -9.73 -3.31
C ARG A 63 6.34 -9.12 -4.07
N ILE A 64 6.07 -7.82 -3.92
CA ILE A 64 4.81 -7.24 -4.44
C ILE A 64 5.01 -6.39 -5.70
N ILE A 65 6.27 -6.08 -6.02
CA ILE A 65 6.75 -5.44 -7.23
C ILE A 65 7.66 -6.45 -7.92
#